data_AF-A0A8T1VQH3-F1
#
_entry.id   AF-A0A8T1VQH3-F1
#
_cell.length_a   1.000
_cell.length_b   1.000
_cell.length_c   1.000
_cell.angle_alpha   90.00
_cell.angle_beta   90.00
_cell.angle_gamma   90.00
#
_symmetry.space_group_name_H-M   'P 1'
#
loop_
_entity.id
_entity.type
_entity.pdbx_description
1 polymer ?
#
loop_
_entity_poly.entity_id
_entity_poly.type
_entity_poly.pdbx_seq_one_letter_code
_entity_poly.pdbx_strand_id
1 'polypeptide(L)'
;MQSYVAAILAAASVSATAAHRMHHAHAMRGLQMDMGSMDHSMHTTSTSTSSSHAMSTMASMSMDMSSSTTTSDEEFKCPVCGMSTTDMGYNNENHISFAHGQTIYTCGMAARSFDDYTFELTDTSYLAANVAEFIVNSTDASAYAECDSECDECANGIMDPVTGDEITTSNYQYVCLNNGQKIYFASTDSKNEYLNNVNSEPRYLVDTIICENETCADAKNITTLSAAAQAFVPDLSASSRTGSTAASGSGSSAAVSVNSPAGLGVAVAAVLAAIAAMA
;
A
#
# COMPACT_ATOMS: atom_id res chain seq x y z
N MET A 1 18.60 -56.19 26.15
CA MET A 1 18.85 -55.66 27.50
C MET A 1 20.15 -54.89 27.40
N GLN A 2 20.29 -53.57 27.55
CA GLN A 2 19.57 -52.61 28.37
C GLN A 2 19.77 -51.20 27.77
N SER A 3 18.69 -50.42 27.75
CA SER A 3 18.65 -48.99 27.42
C SER A 3 19.43 -48.15 28.43
N TYR A 4 19.98 -47.01 27.99
CA TYR A 4 20.00 -45.77 28.77
C TYR A 4 19.95 -44.56 27.81
N VAL A 5 18.77 -43.93 27.74
CA VAL A 5 18.57 -42.60 27.14
C VAL A 5 18.59 -41.61 28.30
N ALA A 6 19.55 -40.70 28.31
CA ALA A 6 19.60 -39.57 29.24
C ALA A 6 18.87 -38.38 28.61
N ALA A 7 17.74 -37.98 29.20
CA ALA A 7 17.03 -36.76 28.85
C ALA A 7 17.56 -35.59 29.70
N ILE A 8 18.10 -34.57 29.05
CA ILE A 8 18.48 -33.30 29.68
C ILE A 8 17.30 -32.34 29.53
N LEU A 9 16.66 -31.98 30.66
CA LEU A 9 15.69 -30.89 30.73
C LEU A 9 16.45 -29.56 30.88
N ALA A 10 16.32 -28.69 29.88
CA ALA A 10 16.69 -27.28 29.99
C ALA A 10 15.45 -26.46 30.33
N ALA A 11 15.45 -25.84 31.51
CA ALA A 11 14.44 -24.86 31.90
C ALA A 11 14.85 -23.48 31.35
N ALA A 12 14.02 -22.89 30.48
CA ALA A 12 14.17 -21.52 30.04
C ALA A 12 13.41 -20.60 31.00
N SER A 13 14.13 -19.70 31.68
CA SER A 13 13.55 -18.63 32.49
C SER A 13 13.12 -17.46 31.60
N VAL A 14 11.81 -17.21 31.55
CA VAL A 14 11.23 -16.05 30.87
C VAL A 14 11.46 -14.81 31.73
N SER A 15 12.29 -13.88 31.25
CA SER A 15 12.45 -12.55 31.87
C SER A 15 11.50 -11.58 31.18
N ALA A 16 10.47 -11.14 31.90
CA ALA A 16 9.57 -10.08 31.46
C ALA A 16 10.22 -8.72 31.77
N THR A 17 10.61 -7.97 30.73
CA THR A 17 11.01 -6.57 30.86
C THR A 17 9.79 -5.68 30.66
N ALA A 18 9.40 -5.01 31.74
CA ALA A 18 8.35 -4.01 31.75
C ALA A 18 8.81 -2.74 31.03
N ALA A 19 8.02 -2.27 30.08
CA ALA A 19 8.23 -1.00 29.40
C ALA A 19 7.79 0.18 30.28
N HIS A 20 8.72 1.08 30.60
CA HIS A 20 8.40 2.38 31.22
C HIS A 20 7.99 3.39 30.14
N ARG A 21 6.69 3.73 30.09
CA ARG A 21 6.18 4.92 29.38
C ARG A 21 6.53 6.17 30.19
N MET A 22 7.33 7.06 29.62
CA MET A 22 7.47 8.44 30.11
C MET A 22 6.52 9.36 29.34
N HIS A 23 5.55 9.93 30.04
CA HIS A 23 4.67 10.98 29.52
C HIS A 23 5.37 12.33 29.59
N HIS A 24 5.68 12.94 28.45
CA HIS A 24 6.06 14.36 28.38
C HIS A 24 4.82 15.20 28.06
N ALA A 25 4.44 16.06 29.00
CA ALA A 25 3.42 17.08 28.81
C ALA A 25 4.05 18.32 28.15
N HIS A 26 3.56 18.72 26.98
CA HIS A 26 3.90 20.02 26.37
C HIS A 26 2.84 21.06 26.73
N ALA A 27 3.30 22.14 27.37
CA ALA A 27 2.53 23.33 27.66
C ALA A 27 2.38 24.18 26.39
N MET A 28 1.13 24.40 25.95
CA MET A 28 0.80 25.36 24.88
C MET A 28 0.78 26.77 25.48
N ARG A 29 1.77 27.59 25.13
CA ARG A 29 1.78 29.03 25.42
C ARG A 29 1.42 29.76 24.15
N GLY A 30 0.19 30.30 24.12
CA GLY A 30 -0.32 31.09 23.01
C GLY A 30 0.49 32.36 22.79
N LEU A 31 0.74 32.67 21.52
CA LEU A 31 1.03 34.00 21.04
C LEU A 31 0.16 34.25 19.80
N GLN A 32 -0.85 35.08 20.04
CA GLN A 32 -1.68 35.78 19.08
C GLN A 32 -0.82 36.83 18.36
N MET A 33 -0.84 36.86 17.02
CA MET A 33 -0.25 37.93 16.23
C MET A 33 -1.22 38.38 15.13
N ASP A 34 -1.27 39.69 14.99
CA ASP A 34 -2.18 40.59 14.30
C ASP A 34 -2.37 40.35 12.80
N MET A 35 -3.61 40.47 12.32
CA MET A 35 -3.96 40.52 10.88
C MET A 35 -4.03 41.99 10.43
N GLY A 36 -2.90 42.49 9.93
CA GLY A 36 -2.78 43.81 9.31
C GLY A 36 -3.12 43.78 7.82
N SER A 37 -4.18 44.49 7.47
CA SER A 37 -4.63 44.90 6.13
C SER A 37 -3.51 45.34 5.18
N MET A 38 -3.52 44.85 3.94
CA MET A 38 -2.86 45.48 2.79
C MET A 38 -3.68 45.26 1.51
N ASP A 39 -4.12 46.40 0.96
CA ASP A 39 -4.87 46.63 -0.27
C ASP A 39 -3.91 46.66 -1.47
N HIS A 40 -4.22 45.95 -2.55
CA HIS A 40 -3.53 46.12 -3.84
C HIS A 40 -4.50 46.03 -5.03
N SER A 41 -5.18 47.16 -5.29
CA SER A 41 -5.07 47.94 -6.54
C SER A 41 -4.80 47.16 -7.84
N MET A 42 -5.86 46.96 -8.64
CA MET A 42 -5.81 46.63 -10.07
C MET A 42 -5.09 47.72 -10.88
N HIS A 43 -4.14 47.33 -11.74
CA HIS A 43 -3.69 48.18 -12.85
C HIS A 43 -3.79 47.40 -14.17
N THR A 44 -4.64 47.93 -15.04
CA THR A 44 -4.88 47.55 -16.42
C THR A 44 -3.81 48.16 -17.33
N THR A 45 -3.14 47.34 -18.14
CA THR A 45 -2.49 47.83 -19.36
C THR A 45 -2.64 46.80 -20.48
N SER A 46 -3.45 47.17 -21.47
CA SER A 46 -3.55 46.53 -22.76
C SER A 46 -2.39 46.96 -23.66
N THR A 47 -1.72 46.01 -24.32
CA THR A 47 -0.94 46.32 -25.52
C THR A 47 -1.10 45.19 -26.53
N SER A 48 -1.83 45.49 -27.61
CA SER A 48 -1.93 44.68 -28.81
C SER A 48 -0.78 45.04 -29.75
N THR A 49 -0.06 44.04 -30.26
CA THR A 49 0.72 44.20 -31.50
C THR A 49 0.66 42.91 -32.29
N SER A 50 0.03 43.00 -33.46
CA SER A 50 -0.06 41.97 -34.48
C SER A 50 1.24 41.93 -35.29
N SER A 51 1.72 40.74 -35.64
CA SER A 51 2.41 40.46 -36.92
C SER A 51 2.48 38.96 -37.18
N SER A 52 1.71 38.56 -38.17
CA SER A 52 1.74 37.31 -38.93
C SER A 52 3.13 36.93 -39.40
N HIS A 53 3.55 35.67 -39.28
CA HIS A 53 4.33 34.91 -40.28
C HIS A 53 3.94 33.42 -40.18
N ALA A 54 3.45 32.86 -41.29
CA ALA A 54 3.13 31.45 -41.44
C ALA A 54 4.33 30.70 -42.02
N MET A 55 4.72 29.58 -41.41
CA MET A 55 5.43 28.48 -42.05
C MET A 55 4.98 27.17 -41.39
N SER A 56 4.40 26.28 -42.19
CA SER A 56 4.00 24.93 -41.81
C SER A 56 5.21 24.00 -41.74
N THR A 57 5.34 23.23 -40.66
CA THR A 57 6.05 21.94 -40.67
C THR A 57 5.41 21.00 -39.66
N MET A 58 4.99 19.83 -40.13
CA MET A 58 4.51 18.72 -39.31
C MET A 58 5.65 18.10 -38.49
N ALA A 59 5.25 17.34 -37.47
CA ALA A 59 6.07 16.50 -36.59
C ALA A 59 6.78 17.24 -35.44
N SER A 60 6.11 17.22 -34.28
CA SER A 60 6.67 16.87 -32.98
C SER A 60 5.53 16.97 -31.98
N MET A 61 4.67 15.95 -31.93
CA MET A 61 3.90 15.71 -30.70
C MET A 61 4.91 15.15 -29.71
N SER A 62 5.75 16.01 -29.13
CA SER A 62 6.32 15.72 -27.83
C SER A 62 5.11 15.64 -26.92
N MET A 63 4.77 14.42 -26.50
CA MET A 63 4.02 14.26 -25.27
C MET A 63 4.93 14.80 -24.18
N ASP A 64 4.77 16.09 -23.91
CA ASP A 64 5.13 16.66 -22.64
C ASP A 64 4.24 15.92 -21.64
N MET A 65 4.73 14.79 -21.14
CA MET A 65 4.28 14.22 -19.87
C MET A 65 4.75 15.21 -18.80
N SER A 66 4.17 16.41 -18.82
CA SER A 66 4.00 17.17 -17.60
C SER A 66 3.14 16.27 -16.75
N SER A 67 3.78 15.48 -15.88
CA SER A 67 3.18 15.02 -14.64
C SER A 67 2.54 16.25 -14.04
N SER A 68 1.23 16.41 -14.30
CA SER A 68 0.40 17.25 -13.47
C SER A 68 0.53 16.61 -12.11
N THR A 69 1.39 17.17 -11.27
CA THR A 69 1.52 16.85 -9.85
C THR A 69 0.25 17.33 -9.17
N THR A 70 -0.87 16.69 -9.52
CA THR A 70 -2.10 16.79 -8.78
C THR A 70 -1.87 15.95 -7.53
N THR A 71 -1.31 16.58 -6.50
CA THR A 71 -1.16 15.96 -5.18
C THR A 71 -2.53 15.73 -4.59
N SER A 72 -2.81 14.53 -4.08
CA SER A 72 -4.07 14.24 -3.38
C SER A 72 -4.17 15.02 -2.07
N ASP A 73 -5.38 15.39 -1.64
CA ASP A 73 -5.66 15.94 -0.30
C ASP A 73 -6.04 14.84 0.71
N GLU A 74 -6.10 13.58 0.27
CA GLU A 74 -6.44 12.43 1.11
C GLU A 74 -5.34 12.13 2.14
N GLU A 75 -5.77 11.64 3.30
CA GLU A 75 -4.85 11.22 4.37
C GLU A 75 -4.35 9.81 4.10
N PHE A 76 -3.03 9.66 3.89
CA PHE A 76 -2.37 8.36 3.79
C PHE A 76 -1.44 8.14 4.99
N LYS A 77 -1.08 6.88 5.23
CA LYS A 77 0.00 6.54 6.18
C LYS A 77 1.22 6.06 5.41
N CYS A 78 2.37 6.64 5.72
CA CYS A 78 3.64 6.27 5.10
C CYS A 78 3.97 4.79 5.38
N PRO A 79 4.30 3.96 4.37
CA PRO A 79 4.59 2.54 4.59
C PRO A 79 5.84 2.30 5.45
N VAL A 80 6.77 3.26 5.43
CA VAL A 80 8.04 3.18 6.16
C VAL A 80 7.88 3.53 7.65
N CYS A 81 7.15 4.61 7.94
CA CYS A 81 7.16 5.26 9.26
C CYS A 81 5.81 5.13 10.00
N GLY A 82 4.72 4.83 9.29
CA GLY A 82 3.35 4.78 9.81
C GLY A 82 2.74 6.15 10.14
N MET A 83 3.48 7.25 9.99
CA MET A 83 2.96 8.59 10.19
C MET A 83 2.04 9.00 9.04
N SER A 84 1.12 9.90 9.36
CA SER A 84 0.26 10.57 8.40
C SER A 84 1.09 11.37 7.38
N THR A 85 0.62 11.40 6.13
CA THR A 85 1.22 12.20 5.06
C THR A 85 0.66 13.62 4.99
N THR A 86 -0.44 13.92 5.69
CA THR A 86 -1.09 15.25 5.66
C THR A 86 -1.31 15.87 7.05
N ASP A 87 -1.15 15.11 8.14
CA ASP A 87 -1.22 15.69 9.49
C ASP A 87 0.07 16.40 9.90
N MET A 88 0.01 17.16 11.00
CA MET A 88 1.17 17.80 11.65
C MET A 88 1.98 18.74 10.74
N GLY A 89 1.36 19.24 9.65
CA GLY A 89 1.99 20.13 8.69
C GLY A 89 2.68 19.42 7.53
N TYR A 90 2.54 18.10 7.42
CA TYR A 90 2.94 17.36 6.22
C TYR A 90 1.95 17.55 5.07
N ASN A 91 2.36 17.15 3.88
CA ASN A 91 1.54 17.14 2.67
C ASN A 91 1.95 15.97 1.76
N ASN A 92 1.13 15.71 0.73
CA ASN A 92 1.34 14.64 -0.25
C ASN A 92 2.36 15.01 -1.35
N GLU A 93 3.28 15.95 -1.09
CA GLU A 93 4.35 16.33 -2.02
C GLU A 93 5.54 15.35 -2.02
N ASN A 94 5.49 14.34 -1.13
CA ASN A 94 6.47 13.27 -1.03
C ASN A 94 5.83 11.94 -1.43
N HIS A 95 6.32 11.34 -2.52
CA HIS A 95 5.75 10.11 -3.04
C HIS A 95 6.67 9.40 -4.03
N ILE A 96 6.38 8.13 -4.28
CA ILE A 96 6.91 7.39 -5.42
C ILE A 96 5.78 7.17 -6.42
N SER A 97 6.09 7.20 -7.72
CA SER A 97 5.14 6.80 -8.74
C SER A 97 5.69 5.61 -9.52
N PHE A 98 4.83 4.63 -9.74
CA PHE A 98 5.11 3.49 -10.59
C PHE A 98 4.96 3.86 -12.06
N ALA A 99 5.46 2.99 -12.93
CA ALA A 99 5.11 3.01 -14.34
C ALA A 99 3.58 3.16 -14.49
N HIS A 100 3.17 4.00 -15.43
CA HIS A 100 1.77 4.34 -15.68
C HIS A 100 1.06 5.13 -14.56
N GLY A 101 1.80 5.66 -13.57
CA GLY A 101 1.37 6.80 -12.76
C GLY A 101 0.63 6.47 -11.46
N GLN A 102 0.57 5.21 -11.03
CA GLN A 102 0.11 4.90 -9.66
C GLN A 102 1.10 5.42 -8.63
N THR A 103 0.60 6.01 -7.55
CA THR A 103 1.42 6.74 -6.58
C THR A 103 1.27 6.18 -5.18
N ILE A 104 2.38 6.09 -4.43
CA ILE A 104 2.41 5.77 -3.00
C ILE A 104 3.05 6.94 -2.25
N TYR A 105 2.31 7.49 -1.29
CA TYR A 105 2.68 8.70 -0.55
C TYR A 105 3.50 8.40 0.70
N THR A 106 4.39 9.31 1.07
CA THR A 106 5.28 9.19 2.24
C THR A 106 5.22 10.43 3.13
N CYS A 107 5.69 10.29 4.37
CA CYS A 107 5.56 11.29 5.44
C CYS A 107 6.52 12.50 5.31
N GLY A 108 7.27 12.65 4.20
CA GLY A 108 8.16 13.81 3.96
C GLY A 108 9.21 14.06 5.03
N MET A 109 9.58 13.04 5.81
CA MET A 109 10.53 13.18 6.90
C MET A 109 11.95 13.47 6.37
N ALA A 110 12.70 14.24 7.17
CA ALA A 110 14.12 14.45 6.94
C ALA A 110 14.89 13.12 6.84
N ALA A 111 15.97 13.13 6.06
CA ALA A 111 16.79 11.95 5.85
C ALA A 111 17.33 11.40 7.19
N ARG A 112 17.40 10.07 7.30
CA ARG A 112 17.84 9.36 8.50
C ARG A 112 18.63 8.11 8.13
N SER A 113 19.35 7.55 9.10
CA SER A 113 20.08 6.29 8.92
C SER A 113 19.13 5.09 8.91
N PHE A 114 19.48 4.10 8.09
CA PHE A 114 18.86 2.77 8.03
C PHE A 114 19.97 1.73 8.15
N ASP A 115 19.69 0.60 8.81
CA ASP A 115 20.74 -0.38 9.17
C ASP A 115 21.44 -1.01 7.95
N ASP A 116 20.74 -1.12 6.81
CA ASP A 116 21.28 -1.66 5.56
C ASP A 116 22.19 -0.69 4.78
N TYR A 117 22.25 0.59 5.17
CA TYR A 117 22.91 1.64 4.40
C TYR A 117 23.87 2.50 5.24
N THR A 118 24.97 2.93 4.63
CA THR A 118 26.01 3.74 5.30
C THR A 118 25.80 5.25 5.14
N PHE A 119 24.70 5.67 4.54
CA PHE A 119 24.33 7.06 4.28
C PHE A 119 22.88 7.31 4.70
N GLU A 120 22.54 8.57 4.91
CA GLU A 120 21.17 8.96 5.28
C GLU A 120 20.26 8.95 4.05
N LEU A 121 19.01 8.56 4.28
CA LEU A 121 17.98 8.38 3.28
C LEU A 121 16.67 9.00 3.73
N THR A 122 15.96 9.60 2.80
CA THR A 122 14.54 9.92 2.97
C THR A 122 13.71 8.63 2.97
N ASP A 123 12.58 8.64 3.67
CA ASP A 123 11.64 7.52 3.63
C ASP A 123 11.14 7.26 2.20
N THR A 124 11.01 8.30 1.37
CA THR A 124 10.63 8.18 -0.05
C THR A 124 11.65 7.37 -0.86
N SER A 125 12.94 7.72 -0.76
CA SER A 125 13.99 6.99 -1.49
C SER A 125 14.21 5.59 -0.94
N TYR A 126 14.06 5.38 0.37
CA TYR A 126 14.10 4.05 0.99
C TYR A 126 12.93 3.17 0.49
N LEU A 127 11.70 3.69 0.50
CA LEU A 127 10.52 3.01 -0.02
C LEU A 127 10.70 2.66 -1.49
N ALA A 128 11.12 3.62 -2.32
CA ALA A 128 11.32 3.43 -3.76
C ALA A 128 12.25 2.25 -4.04
N ALA A 129 13.35 2.13 -3.30
CA ALA A 129 14.28 1.03 -3.48
C ALA A 129 13.75 -0.30 -2.93
N ASN A 130 13.04 -0.29 -1.81
CA ASN A 130 12.75 -1.49 -1.02
C ASN A 130 11.25 -1.79 -0.90
N VAL A 131 10.44 -1.52 -1.93
CA VAL A 131 8.98 -1.74 -1.86
C VAL A 131 8.62 -3.14 -1.36
N ALA A 132 9.40 -4.17 -1.75
CA ALA A 132 9.21 -5.55 -1.33
C ALA A 132 9.19 -5.74 0.20
N GLU A 133 9.97 -4.96 0.96
CA GLU A 133 10.01 -5.00 2.42
C GLU A 133 8.67 -4.59 3.06
N PHE A 134 7.91 -3.74 2.36
CA PHE A 134 6.68 -3.17 2.87
C PHE A 134 5.42 -3.90 2.40
N ILE A 135 5.56 -4.96 1.60
CA ILE A 135 4.42 -5.74 1.13
C ILE A 135 3.88 -6.61 2.27
N VAL A 136 2.58 -6.51 2.51
CA VAL A 136 1.85 -7.36 3.45
C VAL A 136 1.26 -8.55 2.71
N ASN A 137 1.67 -9.76 3.10
CA ASN A 137 1.11 -11.00 2.57
C ASN A 137 -0.30 -11.24 3.13
N SER A 138 -1.20 -11.79 2.32
CA SER A 138 -2.60 -12.04 2.73
C SER A 138 -2.73 -13.06 3.86
N THR A 139 -1.69 -13.87 4.07
CA THR A 139 -1.57 -14.78 5.22
C THR A 139 -1.42 -14.07 6.56
N ASP A 140 -0.94 -12.81 6.59
CA ASP A 140 -0.97 -11.97 7.78
C ASP A 140 -2.29 -11.20 7.84
N ALA A 141 -3.34 -11.88 8.31
CA ALA A 141 -4.69 -11.33 8.34
C ALA A 141 -4.82 -10.03 9.17
N SER A 142 -3.92 -9.79 10.13
CA SER A 142 -4.01 -8.59 10.98
C SER A 142 -3.43 -7.37 10.27
N ALA A 143 -2.23 -7.51 9.71
CA ALA A 143 -1.63 -6.43 8.93
C ALA A 143 -2.39 -6.19 7.61
N TYR A 144 -2.89 -7.25 6.97
CA TYR A 144 -3.60 -7.14 5.69
C TYR A 144 -4.96 -6.45 5.84
N ALA A 145 -5.57 -6.49 7.04
CA ALA A 145 -6.82 -5.80 7.34
C ALA A 145 -6.70 -4.26 7.32
N GLU A 146 -5.50 -3.70 7.38
CA GLU A 146 -5.25 -2.26 7.20
C GLU A 146 -5.55 -1.81 5.76
N CYS A 147 -5.48 -2.73 4.79
CA CYS A 147 -5.89 -2.45 3.42
C CYS A 147 -7.37 -2.78 3.24
N ASP A 148 -8.20 -1.75 3.04
CA ASP A 148 -9.58 -1.98 2.62
C ASP A 148 -9.59 -2.69 1.27
N SER A 149 -10.47 -3.69 1.17
CA SER A 149 -10.75 -4.43 -0.05
C SER A 149 -11.38 -3.59 -1.16
N GLU A 150 -11.90 -2.40 -0.86
CA GLU A 150 -12.48 -1.44 -1.81
C GLU A 150 -11.39 -0.74 -2.66
N CYS A 151 -11.80 -0.16 -3.79
CA CYS A 151 -10.93 0.65 -4.65
C CYS A 151 -11.72 1.83 -5.20
N ASP A 152 -11.85 2.86 -4.37
CA ASP A 152 -12.53 4.09 -4.76
C ASP A 152 -11.72 4.83 -5.84
N GLU A 153 -10.40 4.70 -5.81
CA GLU A 153 -9.50 5.34 -6.78
C GLU A 153 -9.66 4.74 -8.18
N CYS A 154 -10.08 3.47 -8.28
CA CYS A 154 -10.36 2.79 -9.55
C CYS A 154 -11.51 3.43 -10.35
N ALA A 155 -12.37 4.24 -9.71
CA ALA A 155 -13.43 4.95 -10.41
C ALA A 155 -12.90 6.02 -11.38
N ASN A 156 -11.69 6.53 -11.13
CA ASN A 156 -11.06 7.57 -11.92
C ASN A 156 -10.10 7.03 -13.00
N GLY A 157 -10.03 5.70 -13.16
CA GLY A 157 -9.15 5.04 -14.13
C GLY A 157 -7.69 5.09 -13.68
N ILE A 158 -7.26 4.06 -12.95
CA ILE A 158 -5.83 3.85 -12.61
C ILE A 158 -5.25 2.81 -13.57
N MET A 159 -3.94 2.86 -13.80
CA MET A 159 -3.28 2.02 -14.81
C MET A 159 -2.41 0.96 -14.16
N ASP A 160 -2.47 -0.27 -14.66
CA ASP A 160 -1.62 -1.37 -14.24
C ASP A 160 -0.15 -1.03 -14.44
N PRO A 161 0.71 -1.16 -13.41
CA PRO A 161 2.10 -0.71 -13.51
C PRO A 161 2.96 -1.68 -14.35
N VAL A 162 2.48 -2.90 -14.58
CA VAL A 162 3.17 -3.92 -15.37
C VAL A 162 2.73 -3.83 -16.84
N THR A 163 1.42 -3.72 -17.10
CA THR A 163 0.87 -3.83 -18.46
C THR A 163 0.42 -2.51 -19.07
N GLY A 164 0.15 -1.50 -18.24
CA GLY A 164 -0.49 -0.24 -18.66
C GLY A 164 -1.99 -0.38 -18.97
N ASP A 165 -2.60 -1.52 -18.66
CA ASP A 165 -4.04 -1.72 -18.83
C ASP A 165 -4.86 -0.93 -17.81
N GLU A 166 -6.06 -0.52 -18.21
CA GLU A 166 -6.98 0.19 -17.32
C GLU A 166 -7.52 -0.73 -16.22
N ILE A 167 -7.47 -0.22 -14.99
CA ILE A 167 -8.01 -0.85 -13.80
C ILE A 167 -9.29 -0.13 -13.42
N THR A 168 -10.34 -0.92 -13.28
CA THR A 168 -11.69 -0.50 -12.89
C THR A 168 -12.11 -1.21 -11.62
N THR A 169 -13.23 -0.78 -11.04
CA THR A 169 -13.85 -1.44 -9.88
C THR A 169 -14.23 -2.91 -10.14
N SER A 170 -14.28 -3.35 -11.41
CA SER A 170 -14.68 -4.71 -11.81
C SER A 170 -13.54 -5.71 -11.97
N ASN A 171 -12.32 -5.26 -12.26
CA ASN A 171 -11.17 -6.13 -12.56
C ASN A 171 -9.98 -5.97 -11.59
N TYR A 172 -9.99 -4.95 -10.72
CA TYR A 172 -8.83 -4.68 -9.87
C TYR A 172 -8.44 -5.86 -8.98
N GLN A 173 -7.14 -6.11 -8.97
CA GLN A 173 -6.40 -6.80 -7.93
C GLN A 173 -5.55 -5.78 -7.17
N TYR A 174 -5.06 -6.10 -5.98
CA TYR A 174 -4.15 -5.22 -5.26
C TYR A 174 -3.09 -5.98 -4.48
N VAL A 175 -1.98 -5.28 -4.25
CA VAL A 175 -0.95 -5.61 -3.25
C VAL A 175 -1.09 -4.61 -2.11
N CYS A 176 -1.20 -5.12 -0.89
CA CYS A 176 -1.27 -4.31 0.32
C CYS A 176 0.14 -3.93 0.77
N LEU A 177 0.35 -2.67 1.11
CA LEU A 177 1.56 -2.20 1.77
C LEU A 177 1.29 -1.98 3.26
N ASN A 178 2.35 -1.95 4.06
CA ASN A 178 2.28 -1.56 5.47
C ASN A 178 1.50 -0.24 5.60
N ASN A 179 0.62 -0.19 6.60
CA ASN A 179 -0.21 0.98 6.91
C ASN A 179 -1.25 1.33 5.83
N GLY A 180 -1.67 0.37 5.00
CA GLY A 180 -2.95 0.43 4.28
C GLY A 180 -2.92 0.98 2.86
N GLN A 181 -1.80 1.54 2.40
CA GLN A 181 -1.66 1.93 0.99
C GLN A 181 -1.60 0.72 0.07
N LYS A 182 -2.07 0.86 -1.18
CA LYS A 182 -2.26 -0.23 -2.12
C LYS A 182 -1.61 0.05 -3.47
N ILE A 183 -1.11 -1.01 -4.11
CA ILE A 183 -0.73 -1.00 -5.54
C ILE A 183 -1.74 -1.86 -6.28
N TYR A 184 -2.37 -1.32 -7.31
CA TYR A 184 -3.44 -1.99 -8.04
C TYR A 184 -2.97 -2.61 -9.35
N PHE A 185 -3.65 -3.67 -9.78
CA PHE A 185 -3.35 -4.42 -11.00
C PHE A 185 -4.64 -4.77 -11.74
N ALA A 186 -4.60 -4.83 -13.07
CA ALA A 186 -5.73 -5.15 -13.93
C ALA A 186 -6.04 -6.65 -13.95
N SER A 187 -5.09 -7.49 -13.52
CA SER A 187 -5.22 -8.95 -13.53
C SER A 187 -4.41 -9.63 -12.42
N THR A 188 -4.71 -10.90 -12.16
CA THR A 188 -3.87 -11.73 -11.26
C THR A 188 -2.50 -12.00 -11.86
N ASP A 189 -2.40 -12.08 -13.19
CA ASP A 189 -1.13 -12.38 -13.87
C ASP A 189 -0.15 -11.22 -13.71
N SER A 190 -0.58 -9.98 -13.97
CA SER A 190 0.24 -8.78 -13.76
C SER A 190 0.60 -8.56 -12.28
N LYS A 191 -0.33 -8.82 -11.36
CA LYS A 191 -0.04 -8.82 -9.92
C LYS A 191 1.09 -9.82 -9.58
N ASN A 192 1.00 -11.03 -10.09
CA ASN A 192 1.98 -12.09 -9.81
C ASN A 192 3.32 -11.80 -10.48
N GLU A 193 3.32 -11.23 -11.68
CA GLU A 193 4.54 -10.76 -12.34
C GLU A 193 5.26 -9.71 -11.48
N TYR A 194 4.53 -8.73 -10.95
CA TYR A 194 5.10 -7.75 -10.03
C TYR A 194 5.69 -8.40 -8.77
N LEU A 195 4.91 -9.23 -8.08
CA LEU A 195 5.32 -9.89 -6.84
C LEU A 195 6.56 -10.79 -7.01
N ASN A 196 6.74 -11.41 -8.19
CA ASN A 196 7.89 -12.25 -8.48
C ASN A 196 9.19 -11.47 -8.76
N ASN A 197 9.09 -10.16 -9.05
CA ASN A 197 10.24 -9.36 -9.49
C ASN A 197 10.53 -8.15 -8.57
N VAL A 198 9.61 -7.77 -7.69
CA VAL A 198 9.77 -6.60 -6.79
C VAL A 198 11.00 -6.66 -5.87
N ASN A 199 11.53 -7.85 -5.61
CA ASN A 199 12.75 -8.08 -4.83
C ASN A 199 13.99 -8.43 -5.68
N SER A 200 13.94 -8.23 -7.00
CA SER A 200 15.05 -8.56 -7.90
C SER A 200 16.09 -7.44 -7.99
N GLU A 201 15.65 -6.18 -7.93
CA GLU A 201 16.50 -4.99 -7.95
C GLU A 201 15.80 -3.79 -7.30
N PRO A 202 16.56 -2.77 -6.85
CA PRO A 202 15.97 -1.55 -6.34
C PRO A 202 15.10 -0.85 -7.39
N ARG A 203 13.94 -0.33 -6.98
CA ARG A 203 13.04 0.49 -7.83
C ARG A 203 12.39 -0.29 -8.98
N TYR A 204 12.14 -1.58 -8.80
CA TYR A 204 11.38 -2.35 -9.78
C TYR A 204 10.02 -1.68 -10.09
N LEU A 205 9.84 -1.25 -11.34
CA LEU A 205 8.70 -0.48 -11.88
C LEU A 205 8.45 0.90 -11.25
N VAL A 206 9.33 1.42 -10.39
CA VAL A 206 9.23 2.79 -9.90
C VAL A 206 9.83 3.75 -10.94
N ASP A 207 9.03 4.70 -11.41
CA ASP A 207 9.41 5.67 -12.46
C ASP A 207 9.93 6.97 -11.85
N THR A 208 9.20 7.54 -10.89
CA THR A 208 9.57 8.81 -10.24
C THR A 208 9.63 8.70 -8.73
N ILE A 209 10.55 9.45 -8.13
CA ILE A 209 10.78 9.50 -6.68
C ILE A 209 10.81 10.98 -6.31
N ILE A 210 9.73 11.48 -5.72
CA ILE A 210 9.46 12.91 -5.52
C ILE A 210 9.50 13.25 -4.03
N CYS A 211 10.27 14.29 -3.69
CA CYS A 211 10.37 14.89 -2.37
C CYS A 211 10.10 16.39 -2.52
N GLU A 212 9.11 16.93 -1.83
CA GLU A 212 8.74 18.35 -1.89
C GLU A 212 8.51 18.85 -3.34
N ASN A 213 7.81 18.06 -4.17
CA ASN A 213 7.55 18.30 -5.60
C ASN A 213 8.78 18.29 -6.54
N GLU A 214 9.96 17.93 -6.03
CA GLU A 214 11.17 17.75 -6.85
C GLU A 214 11.66 16.31 -6.77
N THR A 215 12.51 15.89 -7.71
CA THR A 215 13.15 14.57 -7.60
C THR A 215 14.02 14.51 -6.35
N CYS A 216 13.83 13.51 -5.49
CA CYS A 216 14.63 13.36 -4.26
C CYS A 216 16.12 13.31 -4.59
N ALA A 217 16.94 14.08 -3.86
CA ALA A 217 18.39 14.16 -4.09
C ALA A 217 19.11 12.81 -3.92
N ASP A 218 18.55 11.91 -3.11
CA ASP A 218 19.06 10.59 -2.77
C ASP A 218 18.40 9.44 -3.57
N ALA A 219 17.53 9.77 -4.53
CA ALA A 219 16.69 8.81 -5.29
C ALA A 219 17.45 7.61 -5.88
N LYS A 220 18.73 7.79 -6.22
CA LYS A 220 19.57 6.78 -6.90
C LYS A 220 20.74 6.28 -6.05
N ASN A 221 20.85 6.68 -4.79
CA ASN A 221 21.98 6.30 -3.94
C ASN A 221 21.93 4.81 -3.56
N ILE A 222 20.73 4.24 -3.45
CA ILE A 222 20.55 2.82 -3.14
C ILE A 222 20.78 2.00 -4.41
N THR A 223 21.83 1.19 -4.42
CA THR A 223 22.16 0.27 -5.53
C THR A 223 21.91 -1.20 -5.19
N THR A 224 21.64 -1.51 -3.93
CA THR A 224 21.35 -2.85 -3.43
C THR A 224 20.15 -2.81 -2.51
N LEU A 225 19.27 -3.81 -2.62
CA LEU A 225 18.11 -3.97 -1.76
C LEU A 225 18.51 -4.15 -0.28
N SER A 226 17.63 -3.74 0.63
CA SER A 226 17.73 -4.07 2.06
C SER A 226 17.70 -5.59 2.26
N ALA A 227 18.23 -6.08 3.37
CA ALA A 227 18.16 -7.50 3.69
C ALA A 227 16.71 -8.01 3.75
N ALA A 228 15.79 -7.17 4.26
CA ALA A 228 14.37 -7.51 4.36
C ALA A 228 13.69 -7.57 2.97
N ALA A 229 13.98 -6.62 2.07
CA ALA A 229 13.46 -6.66 0.71
C ALA A 229 13.97 -7.89 -0.06
N GLN A 230 15.25 -8.27 0.09
CA GLN A 230 15.79 -9.49 -0.51
C GLN A 230 15.16 -10.77 0.04
N ALA A 231 14.79 -10.77 1.32
CA ALA A 231 14.15 -11.90 1.98
C ALA A 231 12.65 -12.04 1.68
N PHE A 232 12.07 -11.10 0.92
CA PHE A 232 10.65 -11.14 0.56
C PHE A 232 10.29 -12.44 -0.18
N VAL A 233 9.22 -13.08 0.26
CA VAL A 233 8.63 -14.25 -0.39
C VAL A 233 7.19 -13.90 -0.75
N PRO A 234 6.84 -13.91 -2.06
CA PRO A 234 5.53 -13.49 -2.50
C PRO A 234 4.45 -14.51 -2.14
N ASP A 235 3.33 -14.00 -1.63
CA ASP A 235 2.08 -14.75 -1.54
C ASP A 235 1.27 -14.61 -2.84
N LEU A 236 1.34 -15.64 -3.69
CA LEU A 236 0.64 -15.68 -4.98
C LEU A 236 -0.82 -16.16 -4.84
N SER A 237 -1.35 -16.24 -3.62
CA SER A 237 -2.74 -16.59 -3.39
C SER A 237 -3.67 -15.56 -4.05
N ALA A 238 -4.78 -16.04 -4.60
CA ALA A 238 -5.81 -15.17 -5.13
C ALA A 238 -6.54 -14.50 -3.95
N SER A 239 -6.41 -13.18 -3.82
CA SER A 239 -7.29 -12.35 -2.99
C SER A 239 -8.69 -12.43 -3.59
N SER A 240 -9.43 -13.48 -3.27
CA SER A 240 -10.73 -13.76 -3.85
C SER A 240 -11.76 -12.87 -3.18
N ARG A 241 -12.28 -11.87 -3.92
CA ARG A 241 -13.53 -11.22 -3.53
C ARG A 241 -14.66 -12.24 -3.63
N THR A 242 -15.20 -12.63 -2.49
CA THR A 242 -16.60 -13.06 -2.41
C THR A 242 -17.43 -11.82 -2.16
N GLY A 243 -17.76 -11.09 -3.23
CA GLY A 243 -18.76 -10.02 -3.17
C GLY A 243 -20.12 -10.63 -2.83
N SER A 244 -20.49 -10.63 -1.55
CA SER A 244 -21.82 -10.99 -1.10
C SER A 244 -22.80 -9.90 -1.52
N THR A 245 -23.40 -10.06 -2.70
CA THR A 245 -24.61 -9.32 -3.06
C THR A 245 -25.80 -9.88 -2.29
N ALA A 246 -25.88 -9.53 -1.00
CA ALA A 246 -27.11 -9.70 -0.23
C ALA A 246 -28.12 -8.61 -0.66
N ALA A 247 -28.74 -8.81 -1.82
CA ALA A 247 -29.92 -8.07 -2.23
C ALA A 247 -31.13 -8.51 -1.38
N SER A 248 -31.32 -7.87 -0.22
CA SER A 248 -32.57 -7.95 0.54
C SER A 248 -33.59 -6.98 -0.08
N GLY A 249 -34.18 -7.40 -1.21
CA GLY A 249 -35.32 -6.74 -1.84
C GLY A 249 -36.62 -7.46 -1.47
N SER A 250 -37.44 -6.81 -0.65
CA SER A 250 -38.77 -7.26 -0.25
C SER A 250 -39.67 -7.60 -1.44
N GLY A 251 -40.30 -8.76 -1.39
CA GLY A 251 -41.36 -9.18 -2.30
C GLY A 251 -42.26 -10.23 -1.65
N SER A 252 -43.28 -9.76 -0.92
CA SER A 252 -44.34 -10.61 -0.38
C SER A 252 -45.08 -11.33 -1.49
N SER A 253 -45.29 -12.64 -1.36
CA SER A 253 -46.60 -13.29 -1.58
C SER A 253 -46.61 -14.73 -1.09
N ALA A 254 -47.53 -14.94 -0.15
CA ALA A 254 -48.18 -16.16 0.33
C ALA A 254 -47.89 -17.50 -0.35
N ALA A 255 -47.68 -18.55 0.46
CA ALA A 255 -48.59 -19.70 0.49
C ALA A 255 -48.27 -20.67 1.65
N VAL A 256 -49.21 -20.72 2.60
CA VAL A 256 -49.74 -21.86 3.37
C VAL A 256 -48.79 -22.95 3.91
N SER A 257 -48.72 -22.92 5.24
CA SER A 257 -48.53 -24.05 6.16
C SER A 257 -49.47 -25.22 5.85
N VAL A 258 -48.92 -26.44 5.82
CA VAL A 258 -49.61 -27.66 6.24
C VAL A 258 -48.68 -28.55 7.07
N ASN A 259 -49.28 -29.11 8.10
CA ASN A 259 -48.71 -29.86 9.22
C ASN A 259 -48.25 -31.28 8.81
N SER A 260 -47.31 -31.82 9.58
CA SER A 260 -46.77 -33.20 9.63
C SER A 260 -47.84 -34.34 9.66
N PRO A 261 -47.53 -35.68 9.59
CA PRO A 261 -46.29 -36.36 10.01
C PRO A 261 -45.84 -37.65 9.24
N ALA A 262 -44.73 -38.21 9.75
CA ALA A 262 -44.28 -39.62 9.74
C ALA A 262 -43.18 -40.04 8.74
N GLY A 263 -42.09 -40.60 9.30
CA GLY A 263 -41.43 -41.77 8.73
C GLY A 263 -39.90 -41.76 8.70
N LEU A 264 -39.29 -42.56 9.58
CA LEU A 264 -38.00 -43.29 9.47
C LEU A 264 -36.78 -42.52 8.89
N GLY A 265 -35.70 -42.27 9.62
CA GLY A 265 -34.88 -43.25 10.34
C GLY A 265 -33.65 -43.62 9.49
N VAL A 266 -32.45 -43.30 10.00
CA VAL A 266 -31.18 -44.06 9.95
C VAL A 266 -30.02 -43.07 10.15
N ALA A 267 -29.35 -43.20 11.29
CA ALA A 267 -28.05 -42.63 11.58
C ALA A 267 -26.98 -43.68 11.24
N VAL A 268 -25.86 -43.25 10.64
CA VAL A 268 -24.68 -44.10 10.45
C VAL A 268 -23.50 -43.43 11.15
N ALA A 269 -23.03 -44.09 12.21
CA ALA A 269 -21.84 -43.76 12.96
C ALA A 269 -20.58 -44.30 12.24
N ALA A 270 -19.52 -43.49 12.23
CA ALA A 270 -18.20 -43.87 11.72
C ALA A 270 -17.43 -44.68 12.76
N VAL A 271 -16.86 -45.81 12.33
CA VAL A 271 -15.93 -46.65 13.10
C VAL A 271 -14.51 -46.39 12.58
N LEU A 272 -13.62 -45.92 13.47
CA LEU A 272 -12.17 -45.92 13.27
C LEU A 272 -11.57 -46.96 14.20
N ALA A 273 -11.05 -48.05 13.63
CA ALA A 273 -10.30 -49.07 14.35
C ALA A 273 -8.79 -48.87 14.12
N ALA A 274 -8.07 -48.72 15.23
CA ALA A 274 -6.61 -48.79 15.30
C ALA A 274 -6.15 -50.25 15.26
N ILE A 275 -5.00 -50.51 14.63
CA ILE A 275 -4.24 -51.75 14.81
C ILE A 275 -2.80 -51.38 15.15
N ALA A 276 -2.36 -51.86 16.30
CA ALA A 276 -0.99 -51.76 16.81
C ALA A 276 -0.22 -53.07 16.54
N ALA A 277 1.08 -52.88 16.25
CA ALA A 277 2.27 -53.70 16.53
C ALA A 277 2.18 -55.25 16.65
N MET A 278 3.11 -55.96 15.98
CA MET A 278 4.35 -56.50 16.58
C MET A 278 5.01 -57.55 15.64
N ALA A 279 6.28 -57.34 15.31
CA ALA A 279 7.34 -58.36 15.18
C ALA A 279 8.70 -57.65 15.26
#